data_AF-A0A1G1GQI0-F1
#
_entry.id   AF-A0A1G1GQI0-F1
#
_cell.length_a   1.000
_cell.length_b   1.000
_cell.length_c   1.000
_cell.angle_alpha   90.00
_cell.angle_beta   90.00
_cell.angle_gamma   90.00
#
_symmetry.space_group_name_H-M   'P 1'
#
loop_
_entity.id
_entity.type
_entity.pdbx_description
1 polymer ?
#
loop_
_entity_poly.entity_id
_entity_poly.type
_entity_poly.pdbx_seq_one_letter_code
_entity_poly.pdbx_strand_id
1 'polypeptide(L)'
;MRKSFGGITSIMLVCALGVTLLVSGCGGGNSGSTGSNTIVTGVAATGAPLSGTVSLKDSSDAAREINTATAADGSYAFDVTGLAAPFMLKIEWTDGSSSRQMYSMATGPGTANINPLSNAAVAVAAHISDLTSLYKSTDSITFKTIAKNIPAAVDSLRAKLSPLFEQYKTAQDPITDTFRADHTGMDKMFDEVTIEVSGGNIAVMNHTGGMIFSAPVADVPAGTFHPENMPGMPGTGPAPAPAPVQDGALLYSTNCSGCHGSLAVTGKRGATAARIQAAITGKIGGMGGLSTLTAAQIQAIADVLAATPSPAPAPADGATLYNNNCRGCHGTLATSSMRGTTAAKIQSAITNNTGGMKILSTLTASQVQAIADALGTTAPIPTPTPTPTPTPTPAPTPAPTLDGAALYTTNCGRCHGSLATSGKRGTTAAKIQTAINNNAGGMGSLSNLTALEVQAIANALGTTPTPTPTPTPTPTPTPTPTPTVDGAALYTNNCGGCHGALATSGKRGTTAAKIQSAINNNAGGMGSLSSLTATQVQAIADSLSSTAPAPAPAPADGASLYATYCGSCHGTLTRSDVQGASASKIQSEISGTRQMNSLSGLTSTQIQAIANAL
;
A
#
# COMPACT_ATOMS: atom_id res chain seq x y z
N MET A 1 30.24 9.16 75.82
CA MET A 1 29.40 9.21 74.59
C MET A 1 29.90 8.08 73.68
N ARG A 2 29.19 7.06 73.22
CA ARG A 2 27.79 6.57 73.28
C ARG A 2 27.82 5.06 73.55
N LYS A 3 26.73 4.53 74.13
CA LYS A 3 26.52 3.16 74.61
C LYS A 3 25.79 2.27 73.59
N SER A 4 26.21 1.01 73.52
CA SER A 4 25.54 -0.33 73.50
C SER A 4 24.06 -0.55 73.09
N PHE A 5 23.85 -1.81 72.63
CA PHE A 5 22.63 -2.65 72.44
C PHE A 5 21.90 -2.51 71.10
N GLY A 6 21.42 -3.57 70.43
CA GLY A 6 21.33 -5.01 70.69
C GLY A 6 20.30 -5.58 69.67
N GLY A 7 20.36 -6.87 69.35
CA GLY A 7 19.53 -7.51 68.31
C GLY A 7 18.06 -7.68 68.71
N ILE A 8 17.21 -8.13 67.77
CA ILE A 8 16.02 -8.99 67.99
C ILE A 8 15.59 -9.59 66.64
N THR A 9 15.61 -10.92 66.61
CA THR A 9 14.89 -11.87 65.75
C THR A 9 13.42 -12.00 66.15
N SER A 10 12.55 -12.37 65.18
CA SER A 10 11.31 -13.18 65.30
C SER A 10 9.94 -12.52 65.04
N ILE A 11 9.10 -13.32 64.33
CA ILE A 11 7.62 -13.40 64.30
C ILE A 11 6.87 -12.75 63.13
N MET A 12 6.27 -13.60 62.28
CA MET A 12 4.90 -13.57 61.71
C MET A 12 4.79 -14.76 60.72
N LEU A 13 4.30 -15.94 61.10
CA LEU A 13 2.91 -16.37 61.34
C LEU A 13 2.00 -16.36 60.08
N VAL A 14 1.91 -17.54 59.45
CA VAL A 14 0.72 -18.28 58.94
C VAL A 14 -0.40 -17.51 58.24
N CYS A 15 -0.70 -17.90 56.99
CA CYS A 15 -2.06 -18.33 56.60
C CYS A 15 -2.06 -19.16 55.30
N ALA A 16 -2.65 -20.35 55.41
CA ALA A 16 -2.83 -21.35 54.36
C ALA A 16 -4.19 -21.17 53.63
N LEU A 17 -4.47 -22.11 52.71
CA LEU A 17 -5.70 -22.38 51.93
C LEU A 17 -5.58 -21.89 50.48
N GLY A 18 -5.69 -22.71 49.44
CA GLY A 18 -6.32 -24.03 49.31
C GLY A 18 -7.34 -23.92 48.18
N VAL A 19 -6.98 -24.32 46.96
CA VAL A 19 -7.94 -24.49 45.86
C VAL A 19 -7.88 -25.95 45.42
N THR A 20 -8.77 -26.72 46.03
CA THR A 20 -9.12 -28.09 45.69
C THR A 20 -9.78 -28.17 44.32
N LEU A 21 -9.19 -29.00 43.46
CA LEU A 21 -9.87 -29.63 42.32
C LEU A 21 -11.11 -30.39 42.82
N LEU A 22 -12.28 -30.07 42.27
CA LEU A 22 -13.44 -30.95 42.31
C LEU A 22 -13.76 -31.44 40.89
N VAL A 23 -13.46 -32.71 40.67
CA VAL A 23 -14.01 -33.51 39.58
C VAL A 23 -15.33 -34.09 40.05
N SER A 24 -16.40 -33.71 39.37
CA SER A 24 -17.72 -34.35 39.36
C SER A 24 -18.23 -34.14 37.94
N GLY A 25 -18.52 -35.14 37.12
CA GLY A 25 -19.19 -36.40 37.38
C GLY A 25 -20.28 -36.48 36.30
N CYS A 26 -20.28 -37.55 35.52
CA CYS A 26 -21.21 -37.80 34.42
C CYS A 26 -22.68 -37.80 34.89
N GLY A 27 -23.58 -37.13 34.15
CA GLY A 27 -25.02 -37.19 34.36
C GLY A 27 -25.79 -36.20 33.48
N GLY A 28 -26.48 -36.70 32.45
CA GLY A 28 -27.29 -35.90 31.54
C GLY A 28 -28.60 -35.40 32.16
N GLY A 29 -29.05 -34.21 31.72
CA GLY A 29 -30.33 -33.61 32.08
C GLY A 29 -30.46 -32.19 31.57
N ASN A 30 -31.26 -32.00 30.52
CA ASN A 30 -31.54 -30.74 29.86
C ASN A 30 -32.32 -29.76 30.77
N SER A 31 -31.68 -28.66 31.18
CA SER A 31 -32.35 -27.49 31.76
C SER A 31 -31.66 -26.21 31.26
N GLY A 32 -32.39 -25.44 30.46
CA GLY A 32 -31.95 -24.14 29.98
C GLY A 32 -31.73 -23.16 31.13
N SER A 33 -30.53 -22.59 31.17
CA SER A 33 -30.23 -21.34 31.85
C SER A 33 -29.39 -20.51 30.89
N THR A 34 -30.06 -19.67 30.09
CA THR A 34 -29.42 -18.54 29.42
C THR A 34 -29.05 -17.52 30.48
N GLY A 35 -27.97 -17.78 31.23
CA GLY A 35 -27.20 -16.71 31.82
C GLY A 35 -26.66 -15.88 30.67
N SER A 36 -27.18 -14.67 30.46
CA SER A 36 -26.56 -13.73 29.52
C SER A 36 -25.11 -13.59 29.96
N ASN A 37 -24.16 -14.03 29.16
CA ASN A 37 -22.75 -13.72 29.40
C ASN A 37 -22.67 -12.19 29.48
N THR A 38 -22.35 -11.61 30.64
CA THR A 38 -22.22 -10.16 30.84
C THR A 38 -20.78 -9.72 30.93
N ILE A 39 -19.83 -10.58 30.56
CA ILE A 39 -18.41 -10.28 30.69
C ILE A 39 -17.78 -10.02 29.33
N VAL A 40 -17.01 -8.94 29.23
CA VAL A 40 -16.03 -8.72 28.16
C VAL A 40 -14.66 -9.06 28.73
N THR A 41 -13.92 -9.95 28.08
CA THR A 41 -12.56 -10.36 28.49
C THR A 41 -11.59 -10.17 27.34
N GLY A 42 -10.30 -10.13 27.63
CA GLY A 42 -9.28 -10.13 26.60
C GLY A 42 -7.88 -10.09 27.18
N VAL A 43 -6.89 -10.09 26.29
CA VAL A 43 -5.49 -9.88 26.62
C VAL A 43 -4.99 -8.66 25.86
N ALA A 44 -4.31 -7.76 26.57
CA ALA A 44 -3.62 -6.62 25.98
C ALA A 44 -2.12 -6.94 25.80
N ALA A 45 -1.62 -6.94 24.57
CA ALA A 45 -0.25 -7.33 24.26
C ALA A 45 0.27 -6.73 22.95
N THR A 46 1.60 -6.57 22.85
CA THR A 46 2.33 -6.22 21.60
C THR A 46 3.41 -7.25 21.26
N GLY A 47 3.20 -8.52 21.61
CA GLY A 47 4.23 -9.57 21.68
C GLY A 47 4.62 -9.88 23.14
N ALA A 48 4.75 -8.82 23.95
CA ALA A 48 4.77 -8.94 25.41
C ALA A 48 3.42 -8.52 26.01
N PRO A 49 3.01 -9.11 27.15
CA PRO A 49 1.83 -8.66 27.88
C PRO A 49 2.00 -7.20 28.33
N LEU A 50 0.97 -6.38 28.13
CA LEU A 50 1.00 -4.98 28.52
C LEU A 50 0.52 -4.80 29.97
N SER A 51 1.33 -4.11 30.77
CA SER A 51 0.95 -3.64 32.11
C SER A 51 0.39 -2.21 32.01
N GLY A 52 -0.92 -2.05 32.14
CA GLY A 52 -1.58 -0.75 31.97
C GLY A 52 -3.03 -0.74 32.42
N THR A 53 -3.75 0.33 32.07
CA THR A 53 -5.17 0.49 32.38
C THR A 53 -5.98 0.33 31.10
N VAL A 54 -6.90 -0.63 31.09
CA VAL A 54 -7.90 -0.76 30.04
C VAL A 54 -9.12 0.05 30.42
N SER A 55 -9.62 0.85 29.49
CA SER A 55 -10.95 1.45 29.54
C SER A 55 -11.88 0.78 28.53
N LEU A 56 -13.14 0.63 28.92
CA LEU A 56 -14.23 0.18 28.06
C LEU A 56 -15.31 1.27 28.05
N LYS A 57 -15.61 1.78 26.87
CA LYS A 57 -16.64 2.79 26.63
C LYS A 57 -17.81 2.20 25.84
N ASP A 58 -19.02 2.43 26.33
CA ASP A 58 -20.25 1.94 25.70
C ASP A 58 -20.78 2.86 24.58
N SER A 59 -21.77 2.38 23.84
CA SER A 59 -22.34 3.07 22.67
C SER A 59 -23.63 3.85 22.99
N SER A 60 -23.91 4.12 24.26
CA SER A 60 -25.07 4.92 24.64
C SER A 60 -24.85 6.40 24.28
N ASP A 61 -25.93 7.17 24.10
CA ASP A 61 -25.83 8.60 23.75
C ASP A 61 -25.14 9.42 24.85
N ALA A 62 -25.28 8.98 26.11
CA ALA A 62 -24.49 9.43 27.25
C ALA A 62 -23.48 8.33 27.63
N ALA A 63 -22.50 8.14 26.75
CA ALA A 63 -21.55 7.03 26.80
C ALA A 63 -20.94 6.86 28.20
N ARG A 64 -21.05 5.65 28.73
CA ARG A 64 -20.46 5.25 30.01
C ARG A 64 -19.10 4.64 29.77
N GLU A 65 -18.16 4.95 30.64
CA GLU A 65 -16.80 4.41 30.60
C GLU A 65 -16.45 3.79 31.95
N ILE A 66 -15.94 2.56 31.91
CA ILE A 66 -15.40 1.83 33.06
C ILE A 66 -13.96 1.43 32.78
N ASN A 67 -13.15 1.25 33.82
CA ASN A 67 -11.74 0.87 33.68
C ASN A 67 -11.34 -0.28 34.60
N THR A 68 -10.27 -0.97 34.23
CA THR A 68 -9.64 -2.03 35.01
C THR A 68 -8.15 -2.09 34.67
N ALA A 69 -7.33 -2.57 35.60
CA ALA A 69 -5.92 -2.82 35.32
C ALA A 69 -5.74 -4.18 34.62
N THR A 70 -4.71 -4.30 33.79
CA THR A 70 -4.30 -5.60 33.28
C THR A 70 -3.60 -6.42 34.37
N ALA A 71 -3.78 -7.73 34.34
CA ALA A 71 -2.98 -8.66 35.13
C ALA A 71 -1.56 -8.80 34.53
N ALA A 72 -0.68 -9.52 35.23
CA ALA A 72 0.72 -9.70 34.81
C ALA A 72 0.87 -10.40 33.44
N ASP A 73 -0.12 -11.19 33.04
CA ASP A 73 -0.21 -11.84 31.73
C ASP A 73 -0.95 -11.00 30.68
N GLY A 74 -1.24 -9.73 30.98
CA GLY A 74 -1.96 -8.80 30.10
C GLY A 74 -3.47 -9.02 30.08
N SER A 75 -4.00 -10.02 30.80
CA SER A 75 -5.43 -10.31 30.81
C SER A 75 -6.24 -9.25 31.55
N TYR A 76 -7.48 -9.05 31.12
CA TYR A 76 -8.43 -8.16 31.77
C TYR A 76 -9.86 -8.65 31.59
N ALA A 77 -10.77 -8.15 32.44
CA ALA A 77 -12.19 -8.46 32.37
C ALA A 77 -13.04 -7.27 32.83
N PHE A 78 -14.20 -7.11 32.19
CA PHE A 78 -15.23 -6.14 32.52
C PHE A 78 -16.57 -6.83 32.70
N ASP A 79 -17.26 -6.51 33.81
CA ASP A 79 -18.70 -6.74 33.89
C ASP A 79 -19.42 -5.59 33.18
N VAL A 80 -20.07 -5.90 32.06
CA VAL A 80 -20.79 -4.93 31.23
C VAL A 80 -22.29 -4.90 31.56
N THR A 81 -22.69 -5.42 32.72
CA THR A 81 -24.08 -5.35 33.19
C THR A 81 -24.57 -3.90 33.21
N GLY A 82 -25.63 -3.63 32.45
CA GLY A 82 -26.23 -2.28 32.35
C GLY A 82 -25.51 -1.31 31.41
N LEU A 83 -24.54 -1.77 30.62
CA LEU A 83 -23.91 -1.00 29.54
C LEU A 83 -24.49 -1.35 28.17
N ALA A 84 -24.42 -0.42 27.22
CA ALA A 84 -24.97 -0.59 25.87
C ALA A 84 -23.88 -0.98 24.84
N ALA A 85 -23.90 -2.24 24.39
CA ALA A 85 -23.05 -2.70 23.28
C ALA A 85 -23.39 -1.99 21.96
N PRO A 86 -22.43 -1.79 21.04
CA PRO A 86 -21.03 -2.22 21.08
C PRO A 86 -20.17 -1.42 22.06
N PHE A 87 -18.98 -1.96 22.37
CA PHE A 87 -18.02 -1.36 23.28
C PHE A 87 -16.71 -1.05 22.56
N MET A 88 -16.18 0.15 22.74
CA MET A 88 -14.83 0.52 22.29
C MET A 88 -13.87 0.37 23.47
N LEU A 89 -12.74 -0.29 23.24
CA LEU A 89 -11.75 -0.55 24.27
C LEU A 89 -10.47 0.24 23.98
N LYS A 90 -9.82 0.72 25.04
CA LYS A 90 -8.55 1.44 24.98
C LYS A 90 -7.63 0.92 26.07
N ILE A 91 -6.42 0.50 25.73
CA ILE A 91 -5.34 0.30 26.71
C ILE A 91 -4.46 1.54 26.75
N GLU A 92 -4.09 1.98 27.94
CA GLU A 92 -3.05 2.99 28.17
C GLU A 92 -1.93 2.36 28.99
N TRP A 93 -0.70 2.45 28.47
CA TRP A 93 0.48 1.93 29.16
C TRP A 93 1.69 2.85 28.92
N THR A 94 2.71 2.67 29.74
CA THR A 94 3.99 3.38 29.61
C THR A 94 5.04 2.45 29.01
N ASP A 95 5.69 2.92 27.95
CA ASP A 95 6.86 2.29 27.36
C ASP A 95 8.06 3.22 27.57
N GLY A 96 8.89 2.88 28.57
CA GLY A 96 9.90 3.79 29.10
C GLY A 96 9.28 5.08 29.64
N SER A 97 9.60 6.22 29.03
CA SER A 97 9.03 7.53 29.38
C SER A 97 7.84 7.95 28.51
N SER A 98 7.45 7.13 27.51
CA SER A 98 6.39 7.49 26.57
C SER A 98 5.07 6.84 26.93
N SER A 99 4.00 7.63 27.02
CA SER A 99 2.64 7.12 27.14
C SER A 99 2.16 6.62 25.77
N ARG A 100 1.66 5.39 25.71
CA ARG A 100 1.13 4.75 24.50
C ARG A 100 -0.32 4.35 24.70
N GLN A 101 -1.04 4.27 23.57
CA GLN A 101 -2.44 3.88 23.53
C GLN A 101 -2.68 2.93 22.37
N MET A 102 -3.60 1.98 22.56
CA MET A 102 -4.11 1.10 21.51
C MET A 102 -5.58 0.82 21.73
N TYR A 103 -6.25 0.49 20.64
CA TYR A 103 -7.70 0.35 20.62
C TYR A 103 -8.14 -1.03 20.14
N SER A 104 -9.33 -1.43 20.58
CA SER A 104 -10.05 -2.61 20.09
C SER A 104 -11.55 -2.35 20.19
N MET A 105 -12.35 -3.32 19.78
CA MET A 105 -13.80 -3.19 19.79
C MET A 105 -14.47 -4.53 20.06
N ALA A 106 -15.53 -4.50 20.88
CA ALA A 106 -16.37 -5.65 21.18
C ALA A 106 -17.79 -5.37 20.70
N THR A 107 -18.38 -6.25 19.89
CA THR A 107 -19.79 -6.13 19.46
C THR A 107 -20.79 -6.50 20.55
N GLY A 108 -20.31 -7.06 21.66
CA GLY A 108 -21.08 -7.49 22.82
C GLY A 108 -20.18 -8.19 23.84
N PRO A 109 -20.77 -8.86 24.84
CA PRO A 109 -20.03 -9.73 25.76
C PRO A 109 -19.28 -10.84 25.01
N GLY A 110 -18.09 -11.21 25.48
CA GLY A 110 -17.20 -12.13 24.79
C GLY A 110 -15.73 -11.73 24.91
N THR A 111 -14.92 -12.15 23.94
CA THR A 111 -13.49 -11.83 23.88
C THR A 111 -13.26 -10.61 22.98
N ALA A 112 -12.43 -9.68 23.44
CA ALA A 112 -11.92 -8.56 22.67
C ALA A 112 -10.46 -8.33 23.06
N ASN A 113 -9.50 -8.90 22.34
CA ASN A 113 -8.08 -8.66 22.63
C ASN A 113 -7.67 -7.25 22.16
N ILE A 114 -6.66 -6.68 22.82
CA ILE A 114 -6.08 -5.38 22.43
C ILE A 114 -4.65 -5.63 21.99
N ASN A 115 -4.41 -5.57 20.69
CA ASN A 115 -3.11 -5.82 20.08
C ASN A 115 -2.92 -4.95 18.81
N PRO A 116 -1.73 -4.96 18.19
CA PRO A 116 -1.46 -4.08 17.05
C PRO A 116 -2.44 -4.27 15.87
N LEU A 117 -2.95 -5.49 15.66
CA LEU A 117 -3.94 -5.76 14.61
C LEU A 117 -5.35 -5.34 15.00
N SER A 118 -5.77 -5.48 16.26
CA SER A 118 -7.07 -4.93 16.71
C SER A 118 -7.10 -3.41 16.55
N ASN A 119 -5.97 -2.75 16.86
CA ASN A 119 -5.81 -1.31 16.69
C ASN A 119 -5.91 -0.90 15.22
N ALA A 120 -5.20 -1.61 14.34
CA ALA A 120 -5.31 -1.42 12.90
C ALA A 120 -6.73 -1.66 12.38
N ALA A 121 -7.42 -2.69 12.88
CA ALA A 121 -8.79 -3.00 12.49
C ALA A 121 -9.77 -1.87 12.85
N VAL A 122 -9.62 -1.25 14.03
CA VAL A 122 -10.42 -0.08 14.41
C VAL A 122 -10.15 1.10 13.46
N ALA A 123 -8.89 1.37 13.12
CA ALA A 123 -8.53 2.44 12.18
C ALA A 123 -9.09 2.22 10.78
N VAL A 124 -9.03 0.98 10.28
CA VAL A 124 -9.59 0.59 8.97
C VAL A 124 -11.11 0.71 8.99
N ALA A 125 -11.78 0.17 10.01
CA ALA A 125 -13.23 0.23 10.13
C ALA A 125 -13.76 1.68 10.27
N ALA A 126 -12.95 2.58 10.83
CA ALA A 126 -13.25 4.00 10.97
C ALA A 126 -12.78 4.86 9.78
N HIS A 127 -11.93 4.33 8.88
CA HIS A 127 -11.22 5.08 7.85
C HIS A 127 -10.44 6.30 8.42
N ILE A 128 -9.96 6.21 9.66
CA ILE A 128 -9.31 7.30 10.40
C ILE A 128 -8.08 6.73 11.13
N SER A 129 -6.97 7.47 11.15
CA SER A 129 -5.76 7.10 11.91
C SER A 129 -5.69 7.72 13.32
N ASP A 130 -6.39 8.83 13.58
CA ASP A 130 -6.46 9.44 14.91
C ASP A 130 -7.56 8.78 15.77
N LEU A 131 -7.19 7.64 16.36
CA LEU A 131 -8.09 6.88 17.22
C LEU A 131 -8.32 7.54 18.59
N THR A 132 -7.42 8.40 19.04
CA THR A 132 -7.56 9.12 20.31
C THR A 132 -8.69 10.14 20.24
N SER A 133 -8.78 10.89 19.15
CA SER A 133 -9.91 11.80 18.92
C SER A 133 -11.22 11.03 18.70
N LEU A 134 -11.16 9.90 17.97
CA LEU A 134 -12.32 9.03 17.79
C LEU A 134 -12.88 8.51 19.12
N TYR A 135 -12.02 8.00 20.01
CA TYR A 135 -12.44 7.47 21.31
C TYR A 135 -13.12 8.53 22.18
N LYS A 136 -12.67 9.79 22.09
CA LYS A 136 -13.26 10.94 22.80
C LYS A 136 -14.60 11.40 22.23
N SER A 137 -14.94 11.02 20.99
CA SER A 137 -16.21 11.38 20.35
C SER A 137 -17.41 10.87 21.16
N THR A 138 -18.50 11.64 21.16
CA THR A 138 -19.79 11.27 21.77
C THR A 138 -20.82 10.78 20.75
N ASP A 139 -20.41 10.58 19.50
CA ASP A 139 -21.30 10.13 18.43
C ASP A 139 -21.54 8.61 18.49
N SER A 140 -22.68 8.23 19.08
CA SER A 140 -23.12 6.84 19.20
C SER A 140 -23.38 6.16 17.85
N ILE A 141 -23.73 6.92 16.81
CA ILE A 141 -23.98 6.39 15.46
C ILE A 141 -22.65 5.99 14.82
N THR A 142 -21.63 6.85 14.94
CA THR A 142 -20.28 6.53 14.47
C THR A 142 -19.74 5.28 15.14
N PHE A 143 -19.89 5.14 16.47
CA PHE A 143 -19.42 3.94 17.20
C PHE A 143 -20.11 2.66 16.71
N LYS A 144 -21.44 2.69 16.52
CA LYS A 144 -22.21 1.55 16.00
C LYS A 144 -21.84 1.21 14.57
N THR A 145 -21.55 2.22 13.74
CA THR A 145 -21.12 2.03 12.36
C THR A 145 -19.76 1.36 12.29
N ILE A 146 -18.79 1.82 13.10
CA ILE A 146 -17.45 1.23 13.15
C ILE A 146 -17.55 -0.22 13.62
N ALA A 147 -18.31 -0.51 14.68
CA ALA A 147 -18.50 -1.88 15.18
C ALA A 147 -19.06 -2.84 14.14
N LYS A 148 -19.97 -2.37 13.29
CA LYS A 148 -20.48 -3.16 12.16
C LYS A 148 -19.41 -3.44 11.11
N ASN A 149 -18.45 -2.55 10.93
CA ASN A 149 -17.38 -2.65 9.93
C ASN A 149 -16.16 -3.45 10.42
N ILE A 150 -15.99 -3.67 11.73
CA ILE A 150 -14.84 -4.39 12.30
C ILE A 150 -14.61 -5.76 11.65
N PRO A 151 -15.61 -6.65 11.45
CA PRO A 151 -15.37 -7.95 10.84
C PRO A 151 -14.76 -7.84 9.44
N ALA A 152 -15.28 -6.93 8.60
CA ALA A 152 -14.75 -6.71 7.27
C ALA A 152 -13.33 -6.12 7.29
N ALA A 153 -13.02 -5.24 8.24
CA ALA A 153 -11.69 -4.69 8.44
C ALA A 153 -10.67 -5.78 8.85
N VAL A 154 -11.06 -6.65 9.79
CA VAL A 154 -10.24 -7.80 10.20
C VAL A 154 -9.99 -8.75 9.03
N ASP A 155 -11.02 -9.10 8.27
CA ASP A 155 -10.87 -9.99 7.10
C ASP A 155 -9.96 -9.39 6.04
N SER A 156 -10.08 -8.09 5.76
CA SER A 156 -9.21 -7.39 4.80
C SER A 156 -7.74 -7.40 5.24
N LEU A 157 -7.49 -7.13 6.53
CA LEU A 157 -6.14 -7.19 7.09
C LEU A 157 -5.57 -8.61 7.04
N ARG A 158 -6.35 -9.62 7.44
CA ARG A 158 -5.93 -11.04 7.39
C ARG A 158 -5.62 -11.48 5.97
N ALA A 159 -6.45 -11.09 4.99
CA ALA A 159 -6.23 -11.43 3.60
C ALA A 159 -4.94 -10.82 3.04
N LYS A 160 -4.65 -9.55 3.36
CA LYS A 160 -3.44 -8.88 2.87
C LYS A 160 -2.17 -9.26 3.60
N LEU A 161 -2.28 -9.64 4.87
CA LEU A 161 -1.16 -10.11 5.68
C LEU A 161 -1.03 -11.64 5.68
N SER A 162 -1.76 -12.37 4.82
CA SER A 162 -1.71 -13.83 4.73
C SER A 162 -0.28 -14.41 4.76
N PRO A 163 0.72 -13.83 4.04
CA PRO A 163 2.08 -14.35 4.12
C PRO A 163 2.69 -14.34 5.54
N LEU A 164 2.40 -13.32 6.36
CA LEU A 164 2.81 -13.29 7.77
C LEU A 164 2.06 -14.33 8.59
N PHE A 165 0.74 -14.40 8.43
CA PHE A 165 -0.09 -15.37 9.14
C PHE A 165 0.37 -16.82 8.85
N GLU A 166 0.67 -17.13 7.60
CA GLU A 166 1.22 -18.42 7.17
C GLU A 166 2.61 -18.71 7.77
N GLN A 167 3.53 -17.74 7.73
CA GLN A 167 4.88 -17.85 8.29
C GLN A 167 4.85 -18.19 9.79
N TYR A 168 3.96 -17.54 10.54
CA TYR A 168 3.80 -17.75 11.97
C TYR A 168 2.76 -18.82 12.33
N LYS A 169 2.21 -19.52 11.32
CA LYS A 169 1.23 -20.61 11.48
C LYS A 169 0.03 -20.20 12.33
N THR A 170 -0.44 -18.97 12.15
CA THR A 170 -1.61 -18.44 12.82
C THR A 170 -2.70 -18.14 11.80
N ALA A 171 -3.95 -18.38 12.17
CA ALA A 171 -5.13 -17.95 11.42
C ALA A 171 -6.15 -17.28 12.35
N GLN A 172 -5.75 -16.98 13.59
CA GLN A 172 -6.62 -16.47 14.64
C GLN A 172 -7.20 -15.09 14.28
N ASP A 173 -8.43 -14.86 14.70
CA ASP A 173 -9.02 -13.52 14.72
C ASP A 173 -8.30 -12.68 15.79
N PRO A 174 -7.70 -11.52 15.42
CA PRO A 174 -6.93 -10.71 16.36
C PRO A 174 -7.77 -10.09 17.48
N ILE A 175 -9.09 -10.08 17.38
CA ILE A 175 -10.00 -9.49 18.36
C ILE A 175 -10.72 -10.58 19.15
N THR A 176 -11.35 -11.53 18.48
CA THR A 176 -12.37 -12.40 19.09
C THR A 176 -11.89 -13.80 19.46
N ASP A 177 -10.80 -14.29 18.86
CA ASP A 177 -10.23 -15.59 19.23
C ASP A 177 -9.42 -15.49 20.53
N THR A 178 -9.17 -16.64 21.17
CA THR A 178 -8.32 -16.66 22.37
C THR A 178 -6.88 -16.30 22.01
N PHE A 179 -6.32 -15.30 22.70
CA PHE A 179 -4.94 -14.86 22.54
C PHE A 179 -4.14 -15.10 23.82
N ARG A 180 -2.85 -15.43 23.67
CA ARG A 180 -1.89 -15.60 24.77
C ARG A 180 -0.57 -14.95 24.36
N ALA A 181 0.03 -14.19 25.27
CA ALA A 181 1.38 -13.66 25.09
C ALA A 181 2.42 -14.73 25.51
N ASP A 182 2.58 -15.76 24.68
CA ASP A 182 3.40 -16.95 24.96
C ASP A 182 4.51 -17.23 23.93
N HIS A 183 4.84 -16.25 23.09
CA HIS A 183 5.82 -16.31 22.01
C HIS A 183 5.51 -17.38 20.96
N THR A 184 4.24 -17.70 20.76
CA THR A 184 3.77 -18.63 19.72
C THR A 184 2.71 -18.00 18.80
N GLY A 185 2.51 -18.57 17.62
CA GLY A 185 1.45 -18.14 16.70
C GLY A 185 1.47 -16.64 16.40
N MET A 186 0.33 -15.98 16.64
CA MET A 186 0.18 -14.54 16.43
C MET A 186 1.01 -13.69 17.40
N ASP A 187 1.31 -14.17 18.59
CA ASP A 187 2.14 -13.44 19.54
C ASP A 187 3.59 -13.38 19.08
N LYS A 188 4.13 -14.52 18.62
CA LYS A 188 5.44 -14.58 17.96
C LYS A 188 5.52 -13.65 16.75
N MET A 189 4.42 -13.50 16.00
CA MET A 189 4.39 -12.54 14.90
C MET A 189 4.60 -11.11 15.41
N PHE A 190 3.92 -10.72 16.49
CA PHE A 190 4.11 -9.39 17.10
C PHE A 190 5.48 -9.20 17.75
N ASP A 191 6.12 -10.27 18.22
CA ASP A 191 7.52 -10.23 18.66
C ASP A 191 8.51 -9.96 17.53
N GLU A 192 8.10 -10.12 16.26
CA GLU A 192 8.98 -10.09 15.09
C GLU A 192 8.65 -8.94 14.12
N VAL A 193 7.45 -8.35 14.23
CA VAL A 193 7.01 -7.22 13.39
C VAL A 193 6.40 -6.08 14.21
N THR A 194 6.67 -4.86 13.79
CA THR A 194 6.02 -3.65 14.29
C THR A 194 4.86 -3.30 13.37
N ILE A 195 3.66 -3.12 13.92
CA ILE A 195 2.47 -2.65 13.19
C ILE A 195 2.06 -1.29 13.74
N GLU A 196 2.09 -0.27 12.88
CA GLU A 196 1.74 1.09 13.24
C GLU A 196 0.67 1.65 12.32
N VAL A 197 -0.18 2.52 12.89
CA VAL A 197 -1.16 3.31 12.15
C VAL A 197 -0.81 4.78 12.34
N SER A 198 -0.43 5.46 11.27
CA SER A 198 -0.05 6.87 11.32
C SER A 198 -0.25 7.54 9.97
N GLY A 199 -0.62 8.83 9.97
CA GLY A 199 -0.76 9.63 8.75
C GLY A 199 -1.77 9.08 7.74
N GLY A 200 -2.82 8.39 8.20
CA GLY A 200 -3.80 7.72 7.34
C GLY A 200 -3.31 6.41 6.71
N ASN A 201 -2.16 5.88 7.13
CA ASN A 201 -1.59 4.65 6.60
C ASN A 201 -1.36 3.61 7.71
N ILE A 202 -1.38 2.35 7.31
CA ILE A 202 -0.93 1.20 8.09
C ILE A 202 0.46 0.86 7.58
N ALA A 203 1.42 0.70 8.49
CA ALA A 203 2.75 0.22 8.18
C ALA A 203 3.05 -1.03 9.02
N VAL A 204 3.53 -2.07 8.37
CA VAL A 204 4.09 -3.26 9.02
C VAL A 204 5.57 -3.29 8.69
N MET A 205 6.42 -3.36 9.70
CA MET A 205 7.88 -3.28 9.57
C MET A 205 8.54 -4.42 10.33
N ASN A 206 9.70 -4.88 9.87
CA ASN A 206 10.54 -5.78 10.65
C ASN A 206 11.34 -5.01 11.72
N HIS A 207 12.05 -5.74 12.58
CA HIS A 207 12.90 -5.18 13.64
C HIS A 207 14.02 -4.24 13.17
N THR A 208 14.40 -4.34 11.89
CA THR A 208 15.43 -3.49 11.29
C THR A 208 14.85 -2.23 10.61
N GLY A 209 13.53 -2.05 10.66
CA GLY A 209 12.81 -0.94 10.04
C GLY A 209 12.46 -1.16 8.57
N GLY A 210 12.72 -2.34 8.00
CA GLY A 210 12.33 -2.71 6.64
C GLY A 210 10.81 -2.85 6.55
N MET A 211 10.20 -2.17 5.58
CA MET A 211 8.75 -2.19 5.36
C MET A 211 8.33 -3.55 4.80
N ILE A 212 7.46 -4.27 5.50
CA ILE A 212 6.87 -5.55 5.07
C ILE A 212 5.54 -5.31 4.35
N PHE A 213 4.74 -4.37 4.85
CA PHE A 213 3.46 -4.01 4.24
C PHE A 213 3.14 -2.55 4.48
N SER A 214 2.52 -1.90 3.50
CA SER A 214 1.97 -0.55 3.67
C SER A 214 0.69 -0.38 2.88
N ALA A 215 -0.32 0.23 3.50
CA ALA A 215 -1.60 0.52 2.86
C ALA A 215 -2.26 1.77 3.47
N PRO A 216 -3.06 2.53 2.69
CA PRO A 216 -3.97 3.50 3.27
C PRO A 216 -4.97 2.81 4.20
N VAL A 217 -5.27 3.39 5.38
CA VAL A 217 -6.29 2.86 6.31
C VAL A 217 -7.65 2.75 5.63
N ALA A 218 -7.91 3.63 4.65
CA ALA A 218 -9.17 3.64 3.92
C ALA A 218 -9.26 2.60 2.78
N ASP A 219 -8.13 2.02 2.36
CA ASP A 219 -8.04 1.08 1.23
C ASP A 219 -6.91 0.06 1.46
N VAL A 220 -7.11 -0.81 2.45
CA VAL A 220 -6.22 -1.95 2.71
C VAL A 220 -6.01 -2.83 1.47
N PRO A 221 -7.02 -3.07 0.60
CA PRO A 221 -6.83 -3.78 -0.67
C PRO A 221 -5.77 -3.19 -1.62
N ALA A 222 -5.55 -1.88 -1.61
CA ALA A 222 -4.49 -1.23 -2.39
C ALA A 222 -3.08 -1.37 -1.79
N GLY A 223 -2.96 -2.02 -0.63
CA GLY A 223 -1.70 -2.20 0.06
C GLY A 223 -0.64 -2.96 -0.74
N THR A 224 0.62 -2.54 -0.57
CA THR A 224 1.81 -3.17 -1.16
C THR A 224 2.51 -4.03 -0.12
N PHE A 225 2.87 -5.26 -0.50
CA PHE A 225 3.58 -6.22 0.34
C PHE A 225 5.01 -6.40 -0.19
N HIS A 226 5.97 -6.40 0.73
CA HIS A 226 7.42 -6.48 0.50
C HIS A 226 7.95 -7.76 1.16
N PRO A 227 7.86 -8.91 0.47
CA PRO A 227 8.24 -10.20 1.04
C PRO A 227 9.74 -10.26 1.41
N GLU A 228 10.58 -9.45 0.77
CA GLU A 228 12.01 -9.33 1.04
C GLU A 228 12.33 -8.90 2.48
N ASN A 229 11.38 -8.26 3.17
CA ASN A 229 11.58 -7.74 4.52
C ASN A 229 10.95 -8.64 5.61
N MET A 230 10.37 -9.79 5.28
CA MET A 230 9.73 -10.67 6.27
C MET A 230 10.75 -11.29 7.26
N PRO A 231 10.46 -11.32 8.57
CA PRO A 231 11.37 -11.90 9.56
C PRO A 231 11.47 -13.43 9.47
N GLY A 232 12.64 -13.96 9.83
CA GLY A 232 12.82 -15.40 10.04
C GLY A 232 12.80 -16.27 8.78
N MET A 233 13.01 -15.71 7.57
CA MET A 233 13.35 -16.54 6.42
C MET A 233 14.65 -17.30 6.72
N PRO A 234 14.70 -18.65 6.59
CA PRO A 234 15.91 -19.41 6.83
C PRO A 234 17.04 -18.96 5.87
N GLY A 235 18.00 -18.21 6.43
CA GLY A 235 19.35 -17.99 5.92
C GLY A 235 19.53 -17.68 4.43
N THR A 236 19.65 -16.41 4.11
CA THR A 236 20.77 -15.96 3.28
C THR A 236 21.46 -14.80 4.00
N GLY A 237 22.77 -14.94 4.26
CA GLY A 237 23.63 -13.89 4.80
C GLY A 237 23.75 -12.67 3.87
N PRO A 238 24.82 -11.85 3.98
CA PRO A 238 24.92 -10.59 3.24
C PRO A 238 24.67 -10.85 1.75
N ALA A 239 23.74 -10.06 1.21
CA ALA A 239 23.00 -10.28 -0.03
C ALA A 239 23.77 -11.09 -1.10
N PRO A 240 23.24 -12.24 -1.54
CA PRO A 240 23.47 -12.62 -2.92
C PRO A 240 22.81 -11.55 -3.79
N ALA A 241 23.51 -11.10 -4.83
CA ALA A 241 22.92 -10.38 -5.95
C ALA A 241 21.57 -11.01 -6.34
N PRO A 242 20.57 -10.22 -6.79
CA PRO A 242 19.21 -10.69 -7.00
C PRO A 242 19.20 -12.04 -7.72
N ALA A 243 18.68 -13.08 -7.07
CA ALA A 243 18.50 -14.36 -7.73
C ALA A 243 17.49 -14.16 -8.87
N PRO A 244 17.72 -14.75 -10.06
CA PRO A 244 17.02 -14.36 -11.27
C PRO A 244 15.53 -14.63 -11.09
N VAL A 245 14.71 -13.65 -11.47
CA VAL A 245 13.31 -13.91 -11.86
C VAL A 245 13.36 -15.11 -12.80
N GLN A 246 12.93 -16.29 -12.33
CA GLN A 246 12.82 -17.45 -13.21
C GLN A 246 11.65 -17.13 -14.12
N ASP A 247 11.96 -16.69 -15.33
CA ASP A 247 10.96 -16.32 -16.33
C ASP A 247 10.09 -17.55 -16.63
N GLY A 248 8.89 -17.56 -16.05
CA GLY A 248 7.91 -18.63 -16.22
C GLY A 248 7.53 -18.84 -17.68
N ALA A 249 7.58 -17.79 -18.51
CA ALA A 249 7.33 -17.89 -19.94
C ALA A 249 8.50 -18.55 -20.67
N LEU A 250 9.75 -18.29 -20.25
CA LEU A 250 10.94 -18.99 -20.74
C LEU A 250 10.97 -20.46 -20.29
N LEU A 251 10.59 -20.74 -19.04
CA LEU A 251 10.49 -22.10 -18.53
C LEU A 251 9.41 -22.90 -19.27
N TYR A 252 8.25 -22.28 -19.52
CA TYR A 252 7.18 -22.89 -20.32
C TYR A 252 7.61 -23.08 -21.79
N SER A 253 8.27 -22.09 -22.40
CA SER A 253 8.73 -22.21 -23.79
C SER A 253 9.78 -23.31 -23.95
N THR A 254 10.70 -23.43 -23.01
CA THR A 254 11.78 -24.42 -23.02
C THR A 254 11.27 -25.84 -22.75
N ASN A 255 10.38 -26.01 -21.77
CA ASN A 255 10.06 -27.35 -21.24
C ASN A 255 8.67 -27.87 -21.65
N CYS A 256 7.75 -26.99 -22.07
CA CYS A 256 6.34 -27.36 -22.27
C CYS A 256 5.87 -27.11 -23.71
N SER A 257 6.38 -26.07 -24.38
CA SER A 257 5.81 -25.62 -25.66
C SER A 257 5.97 -26.61 -26.82
N GLY A 258 7.01 -27.46 -26.80
CA GLY A 258 7.24 -28.48 -27.82
C GLY A 258 6.13 -29.53 -27.91
N CYS A 259 5.39 -29.76 -26.81
CA CYS A 259 4.29 -30.74 -26.76
C CYS A 259 2.91 -30.09 -26.55
N HIS A 260 2.84 -28.92 -25.92
CA HIS A 260 1.56 -28.25 -25.58
C HIS A 260 1.27 -27.00 -26.40
N GLY A 261 2.13 -26.67 -27.36
CA GLY A 261 2.06 -25.41 -28.10
C GLY A 261 2.52 -24.21 -27.27
N SER A 262 2.72 -23.08 -27.94
CA SER A 262 3.19 -21.85 -27.29
C SER A 262 2.22 -21.36 -26.22
N LEU A 263 2.71 -20.54 -25.29
CA LEU A 263 1.90 -20.01 -24.19
C LEU A 263 0.66 -19.23 -24.69
N ALA A 264 0.72 -18.68 -25.90
CA ALA A 264 -0.39 -17.97 -26.53
C ALA A 264 -1.54 -18.91 -26.96
N VAL A 265 -1.25 -20.15 -27.34
CA VAL A 265 -2.22 -21.08 -27.96
C VAL A 265 -2.42 -22.38 -27.21
N THR A 266 -1.71 -22.59 -26.10
CA THR A 266 -1.76 -23.83 -25.34
C THR A 266 -3.16 -24.14 -24.79
N GLY A 267 -3.58 -25.38 -24.95
CA GLY A 267 -4.81 -25.91 -24.34
C GLY A 267 -4.68 -26.23 -22.85
N LYS A 268 -3.54 -25.91 -22.22
CA LYS A 268 -3.26 -26.20 -20.80
C LYS A 268 -3.37 -24.97 -19.88
N ARG A 269 -4.05 -23.91 -20.33
CA ARG A 269 -4.35 -22.73 -19.50
C ARG A 269 -5.07 -23.12 -18.21
N GLY A 270 -4.78 -22.39 -17.14
CA GLY A 270 -5.31 -22.64 -15.80
C GLY A 270 -4.76 -23.88 -15.09
N ALA A 271 -3.72 -24.53 -15.61
CA ALA A 271 -3.09 -25.64 -14.91
C ALA A 271 -2.31 -25.14 -13.69
N THR A 272 -2.68 -25.65 -12.51
CA THR A 272 -2.03 -25.31 -11.24
C THR A 272 -0.70 -26.04 -11.07
N ALA A 273 0.18 -25.50 -10.23
CA ALA A 273 1.47 -26.13 -9.92
C ALA A 273 1.30 -27.56 -9.39
N ALA A 274 0.31 -27.78 -8.52
CA ALA A 274 -0.04 -29.11 -8.00
C ALA A 274 -0.45 -30.09 -9.12
N ARG A 275 -1.20 -29.62 -10.12
CA ARG A 275 -1.63 -30.44 -11.26
C ARG A 275 -0.48 -30.76 -12.21
N ILE A 276 0.42 -29.80 -12.43
CA ILE A 276 1.64 -30.00 -13.24
C ILE A 276 2.56 -31.01 -12.53
N GLN A 277 2.80 -30.81 -11.24
CA GLN A 277 3.61 -31.71 -10.42
C GLN A 277 3.05 -33.13 -10.37
N ALA A 278 1.75 -33.29 -10.13
CA ALA A 278 1.09 -34.59 -10.09
C ALA A 278 1.23 -35.34 -11.43
N ALA A 279 1.22 -34.61 -12.54
CA ALA A 279 1.30 -35.21 -13.86
C ALA A 279 2.75 -35.53 -14.28
N ILE A 280 3.75 -34.78 -13.81
CA ILE A 280 5.18 -35.15 -13.91
C ILE A 280 5.45 -36.41 -13.09
N THR A 281 5.01 -36.45 -11.83
CA THR A 281 5.18 -37.60 -10.94
C THR A 281 4.45 -38.85 -11.46
N GLY A 282 3.24 -38.66 -11.98
CA GLY A 282 2.44 -39.72 -12.61
C GLY A 282 2.90 -40.09 -14.02
N LYS A 283 3.95 -39.46 -14.55
CA LYS A 283 4.50 -39.66 -15.91
C LYS A 283 3.43 -39.55 -17.01
N ILE A 284 2.39 -38.76 -16.77
CA ILE A 284 1.22 -38.65 -17.65
C ILE A 284 1.66 -38.02 -18.97
N GLY A 285 1.34 -38.66 -20.09
CA GLY A 285 1.66 -38.12 -21.43
C GLY A 285 3.16 -37.91 -21.68
N GLY A 286 4.04 -38.67 -21.01
CA GLY A 286 5.49 -38.57 -21.19
C GLY A 286 6.19 -37.49 -20.35
N MET A 287 5.47 -36.81 -19.45
CA MET A 287 6.03 -35.72 -18.62
C MET A 287 7.04 -36.17 -17.55
N GLY A 288 7.30 -37.47 -17.42
CA GLY A 288 8.29 -38.00 -16.49
C GLY A 288 9.73 -37.51 -16.74
N GLY A 289 10.03 -37.06 -17.95
CA GLY A 289 11.33 -36.46 -18.29
C GLY A 289 11.57 -35.06 -17.70
N LEU A 290 10.54 -34.44 -17.12
CA LEU A 290 10.61 -33.13 -16.48
C LEU A 290 10.78 -33.23 -14.95
N SER A 291 11.11 -34.41 -14.42
CA SER A 291 11.28 -34.64 -12.98
C SER A 291 12.42 -33.84 -12.34
N THR A 292 13.25 -33.18 -13.15
CA THR A 292 14.34 -32.30 -12.72
C THR A 292 13.89 -30.86 -12.49
N LEU A 293 12.66 -30.48 -12.90
CA LEU A 293 12.11 -29.16 -12.59
C LEU A 293 11.85 -29.05 -11.10
N THR A 294 12.27 -27.95 -10.49
CA THR A 294 12.03 -27.67 -9.07
C THR A 294 10.59 -27.23 -8.84
N ALA A 295 10.12 -27.32 -7.59
CA ALA A 295 8.80 -26.83 -7.20
C ALA A 295 8.60 -25.34 -7.56
N ALA A 296 9.65 -24.52 -7.43
CA ALA A 296 9.62 -23.10 -7.80
C ALA A 296 9.50 -22.89 -9.32
N GLN A 297 10.19 -23.69 -10.14
CA GLN A 297 10.06 -23.63 -11.60
C GLN A 297 8.66 -24.08 -12.06
N ILE A 298 8.11 -25.10 -11.41
CA ILE A 298 6.76 -25.59 -11.68
C ILE A 298 5.72 -24.54 -11.28
N GLN A 299 5.93 -23.83 -10.17
CA GLN A 299 5.08 -22.71 -9.76
C GLN A 299 5.14 -21.55 -10.76
N ALA A 300 6.33 -21.14 -11.19
CA ALA A 300 6.49 -20.08 -12.20
C ALA A 300 5.80 -20.42 -13.54
N ILE A 301 5.81 -21.70 -13.94
CA ILE A 301 5.07 -22.18 -15.11
C ILE A 301 3.55 -22.13 -14.88
N ALA A 302 3.08 -22.48 -13.68
CA ALA A 302 1.66 -22.43 -13.34
C ALA A 302 1.12 -20.99 -13.33
N ASP A 303 1.91 -20.05 -12.82
CA ASP A 303 1.53 -18.64 -12.72
C ASP A 303 1.30 -18.02 -14.11
N VAL A 304 2.16 -18.33 -15.09
CA VAL A 304 1.97 -17.87 -16.48
C VAL A 304 0.83 -18.58 -17.21
N LEU A 305 0.44 -19.78 -16.77
CA LEU A 305 -0.72 -20.52 -17.30
C LEU A 305 -2.04 -20.05 -16.69
N ALA A 306 -2.02 -19.56 -15.44
CA ALA A 306 -3.19 -19.05 -14.72
C ALA A 306 -3.65 -17.67 -15.20
N ALA A 307 -2.78 -16.89 -15.85
CA ALA A 307 -3.15 -15.62 -16.45
C ALA A 307 -4.18 -15.80 -17.59
N THR A 308 -5.39 -15.26 -17.42
CA THR A 308 -6.37 -15.10 -18.51
C THR A 308 -5.84 -14.12 -19.55
N PRO A 309 -6.12 -14.30 -20.87
CA PRO A 309 -5.70 -13.32 -21.87
C PRO A 309 -6.41 -11.99 -21.61
N SER A 310 -5.67 -11.04 -21.04
CA SER A 310 -5.92 -9.61 -21.17
C SER A 310 -5.81 -9.23 -22.66
N PRO A 311 -6.47 -8.14 -23.14
CA PRO A 311 -6.29 -7.68 -24.52
C PRO A 311 -4.80 -7.56 -24.83
N ALA A 312 -4.42 -7.91 -26.07
CA ALA A 312 -3.04 -8.00 -26.53
C ALA A 312 -2.12 -6.95 -25.88
N PRO A 313 -0.93 -7.34 -25.36
CA PRO A 313 0.04 -6.36 -24.91
C PRO A 313 0.30 -5.38 -26.06
N ALA A 314 0.31 -4.08 -25.73
CA ALA A 314 0.56 -3.02 -26.70
C ALA A 314 1.79 -3.40 -27.56
N PRO A 315 1.75 -3.18 -28.89
CA PRO A 315 2.87 -3.50 -29.76
C PRO A 315 4.14 -2.84 -29.20
N ALA A 316 5.24 -3.59 -29.16
CA ALA A 316 6.54 -2.96 -28.96
C ALA A 316 6.68 -1.88 -30.04
N ASP A 317 6.90 -0.63 -29.62
CA ASP A 317 6.98 0.49 -30.55
C ASP A 317 8.15 0.27 -31.53
N GLY A 318 7.81 -0.16 -32.75
CA GLY A 318 8.75 -0.46 -33.81
C GLY A 318 9.61 0.73 -34.21
N ALA A 319 9.10 1.96 -34.04
CA ALA A 319 9.86 3.17 -34.30
C ALA A 319 10.95 3.38 -33.24
N THR A 320 10.63 3.15 -31.97
CA THR A 320 11.61 3.18 -30.87
C THR A 320 12.64 2.06 -31.02
N LEU A 321 12.23 0.85 -31.36
CA LEU A 321 13.14 -0.26 -31.63
C LEU A 321 14.09 0.04 -32.81
N TYR A 322 13.58 0.60 -33.90
CA TYR A 322 14.40 1.03 -35.03
C TYR A 322 15.36 2.16 -34.64
N ASN A 323 14.91 3.16 -33.87
CA ASN A 323 15.74 4.28 -33.44
C ASN A 323 16.90 3.84 -32.53
N ASN A 324 16.66 2.88 -31.65
CA ASN A 324 17.67 2.39 -30.71
C ASN A 324 18.66 1.44 -31.37
N ASN A 325 18.23 0.64 -32.36
CA ASN A 325 19.03 -0.49 -32.87
C ASN A 325 19.50 -0.35 -34.31
N CYS A 326 18.85 0.50 -35.12
CA CYS A 326 19.07 0.53 -36.58
C CYS A 326 19.48 1.91 -37.11
N ARG A 327 19.04 3.00 -36.46
CA ARG A 327 19.27 4.38 -36.92
C ARG A 327 20.75 4.74 -37.10
N GLY A 328 21.62 4.23 -36.23
CA GLY A 328 23.06 4.55 -36.25
C GLY A 328 23.75 4.23 -37.58
N CYS A 329 23.28 3.18 -38.28
CA CYS A 329 23.87 2.73 -39.54
C CYS A 329 22.96 3.00 -40.76
N HIS A 330 21.63 2.98 -40.58
CA HIS A 330 20.67 3.10 -41.67
C HIS A 330 20.00 4.48 -41.78
N GLY A 331 20.38 5.44 -40.92
CA GLY A 331 19.77 6.75 -40.87
C GLY A 331 18.39 6.74 -40.21
N THR A 332 17.73 7.90 -40.14
CA THR A 332 16.42 8.04 -39.47
C THR A 332 15.35 7.19 -40.15
N LEU A 333 14.30 6.80 -39.41
CA LEU A 333 13.21 5.99 -39.96
C LEU A 333 12.54 6.64 -41.19
N ALA A 334 12.48 7.98 -41.21
CA ALA A 334 11.92 8.76 -42.31
C ALA A 334 12.81 8.73 -43.57
N THR A 335 14.13 8.62 -43.41
CA THR A 335 15.12 8.72 -44.50
C THR A 335 15.89 7.42 -44.73
N SER A 336 15.44 6.32 -44.11
CA SER A 336 16.18 5.07 -44.10
C SER A 336 16.28 4.46 -45.48
N SER A 337 17.48 4.00 -45.86
CA SER A 337 17.68 3.20 -47.08
C SER A 337 17.03 1.82 -47.00
N MET A 338 16.55 1.41 -45.82
CA MET A 338 15.94 0.10 -45.57
C MET A 338 14.41 0.14 -45.56
N ARG A 339 13.79 1.25 -45.95
CA ARG A 339 12.31 1.37 -46.05
C ARG A 339 11.72 0.27 -46.93
N GLY A 340 10.58 -0.28 -46.51
CA GLY A 340 9.91 -1.40 -47.18
C GLY A 340 10.56 -2.77 -46.99
N THR A 341 11.60 -2.89 -46.15
CA THR A 341 12.21 -4.19 -45.82
C THR A 341 11.27 -5.04 -44.95
N THR A 342 11.19 -6.34 -45.25
CA THR A 342 10.36 -7.29 -44.51
C THR A 342 11.09 -7.90 -43.31
N ALA A 343 10.34 -8.36 -42.31
CA ALA A 343 10.89 -9.01 -41.12
C ALA A 343 11.78 -10.22 -41.48
N ALA A 344 11.40 -11.01 -42.49
CA ALA A 344 12.19 -12.13 -42.99
C ALA A 344 13.57 -11.70 -43.54
N LYS A 345 13.64 -10.55 -44.22
CA LYS A 345 14.92 -10.00 -44.72
C LYS A 345 15.78 -9.46 -43.60
N ILE A 346 15.18 -8.80 -42.60
CA ILE A 346 15.90 -8.34 -41.39
C ILE A 346 16.47 -9.54 -40.64
N GLN A 347 15.65 -10.57 -40.41
CA GLN A 347 16.09 -11.79 -39.72
C GLN A 347 17.19 -12.52 -40.49
N SER A 348 17.10 -12.59 -41.82
CA SER A 348 18.13 -13.18 -42.66
C SER A 348 19.45 -12.39 -42.60
N ALA A 349 19.38 -11.06 -42.56
CA ALA A 349 20.56 -10.21 -42.45
C ALA A 349 21.25 -10.32 -41.08
N ILE A 350 20.48 -10.43 -39.98
CA ILE A 350 20.99 -10.70 -38.64
C ILE A 350 21.68 -12.07 -38.60
N THR A 351 21.02 -13.10 -39.14
CA THR A 351 21.51 -14.48 -39.15
C THR A 351 22.80 -14.62 -39.96
N ASN A 352 22.86 -13.96 -41.12
CA ASN A 352 24.03 -13.99 -42.02
C ASN A 352 25.08 -12.94 -41.67
N ASN A 353 24.90 -12.18 -40.59
CA ASN A 353 25.76 -11.06 -40.19
C ASN A 353 26.01 -10.04 -41.32
N THR A 354 25.04 -9.82 -42.20
CA THR A 354 25.17 -8.89 -43.31
C THR A 354 25.36 -7.48 -42.75
N GLY A 355 26.46 -6.81 -43.11
CA GLY A 355 26.76 -5.46 -42.62
C GLY A 355 26.99 -5.35 -41.10
N GLY A 356 27.33 -6.44 -40.41
CA GLY A 356 27.60 -6.43 -38.96
C GLY A 356 26.37 -6.61 -38.07
N MET A 357 25.21 -6.99 -38.64
CA MET A 357 23.93 -7.08 -37.92
C MET A 357 23.84 -8.19 -36.87
N LYS A 358 24.88 -9.04 -36.68
CA LYS A 358 24.85 -10.14 -35.70
C LYS A 358 24.72 -9.66 -34.25
N ILE A 359 25.09 -8.42 -33.95
CA ILE A 359 24.87 -7.80 -32.63
C ILE A 359 23.38 -7.71 -32.25
N LEU A 360 22.49 -7.73 -33.25
CA LEU A 360 21.03 -7.68 -33.08
C LEU A 360 20.40 -9.08 -32.96
N SER A 361 21.20 -10.14 -32.82
CA SER A 361 20.71 -11.53 -32.64
C SER A 361 19.93 -11.74 -31.34
N THR A 362 19.97 -10.77 -30.43
CA THR A 362 19.16 -10.72 -29.20
C THR A 362 17.73 -10.20 -29.42
N LEU A 363 17.42 -9.63 -30.58
CA LEU A 363 16.07 -9.22 -30.93
C LEU A 363 15.19 -10.45 -31.18
N THR A 364 14.03 -10.47 -30.53
CA THR A 364 13.01 -11.49 -30.74
C THR A 364 12.33 -11.33 -32.10
N ALA A 365 11.72 -12.41 -32.61
CA ALA A 365 11.00 -12.38 -33.89
C ALA A 365 9.87 -11.33 -33.91
N SER A 366 9.22 -11.07 -32.77
CA SER A 366 8.19 -10.03 -32.63
C SER A 366 8.76 -8.61 -32.68
N GLN A 367 9.94 -8.39 -32.09
CA GLN A 367 10.65 -7.09 -32.19
C GLN A 367 11.15 -6.83 -33.61
N VAL A 368 11.64 -7.86 -34.30
CA VAL A 368 12.03 -7.79 -35.72
C VAL A 368 10.81 -7.50 -36.61
N GLN A 369 9.66 -8.08 -36.30
CA GLN A 369 8.40 -7.78 -37.00
C GLN A 369 7.96 -6.33 -36.77
N ALA A 370 8.00 -5.83 -35.54
CA ALA A 370 7.64 -4.44 -35.24
C ALA A 370 8.55 -3.42 -35.97
N ILE A 371 9.85 -3.70 -36.09
CA ILE A 371 10.78 -2.88 -36.87
C ILE A 371 10.43 -2.90 -38.36
N ALA A 372 10.08 -4.07 -38.90
CA ALA A 372 9.67 -4.20 -40.30
C ALA A 372 8.36 -3.43 -40.60
N ASP A 373 7.39 -3.50 -39.68
CA ASP A 373 6.13 -2.78 -39.80
C ASP A 373 6.36 -1.26 -39.78
N ALA A 374 7.25 -0.77 -38.90
CA ALA A 374 7.65 0.64 -38.87
C ALA A 374 8.32 1.09 -40.19
N LEU A 375 9.18 0.25 -40.77
CA LEU A 375 9.84 0.49 -42.06
C LEU A 375 8.87 0.41 -43.27
N GLY A 376 7.75 -0.28 -43.13
CA GLY A 376 6.73 -0.44 -44.16
C GLY A 376 5.78 0.76 -44.32
N THR A 377 5.74 1.69 -43.36
CA THR A 377 4.83 2.85 -43.42
C THR A 377 5.35 3.91 -44.41
N THR A 378 4.70 4.05 -45.57
CA THR A 378 5.11 5.01 -46.62
C THR A 378 4.49 6.41 -46.46
N ALA A 379 3.70 6.66 -45.41
CA ALA A 379 3.06 7.96 -45.21
C ALA A 379 4.04 8.99 -44.59
N PRO A 380 4.09 10.24 -45.10
CA PRO A 380 4.87 11.30 -44.46
C PRO A 380 4.30 11.60 -43.07
N ILE A 381 5.20 11.85 -42.11
CA ILE A 381 4.88 12.20 -40.72
C ILE A 381 4.05 13.50 -40.73
N PRO A 382 2.81 13.52 -40.22
CA PRO A 382 2.09 14.78 -40.04
C PRO A 382 2.82 15.62 -38.98
N THR A 383 3.08 16.88 -39.32
CA THR A 383 3.54 17.92 -38.42
C THR A 383 2.65 17.96 -37.17
N PRO A 384 3.19 18.06 -35.94
CA PRO A 384 2.38 18.08 -34.72
C PRO A 384 1.51 19.35 -34.72
N THR A 385 0.26 19.19 -35.15
CA THR A 385 -0.82 20.09 -34.78
C THR A 385 -1.11 19.80 -33.30
N PRO A 386 -1.30 20.81 -32.43
CA PRO A 386 -1.67 20.56 -31.04
C PRO A 386 -2.89 19.64 -31.00
N THR A 387 -2.68 18.44 -30.51
CA THR A 387 -3.75 17.46 -30.31
C THR A 387 -4.76 18.10 -29.35
N PRO A 388 -6.04 18.25 -29.72
CA PRO A 388 -7.06 18.66 -28.76
C PRO A 388 -7.03 17.67 -27.60
N THR A 389 -7.01 18.20 -26.39
CA THR A 389 -7.15 17.47 -25.12
C THR A 389 -8.11 16.28 -25.31
N PRO A 390 -7.73 15.04 -24.96
CA PRO A 390 -8.63 13.90 -25.11
C PRO A 390 -9.92 14.23 -24.36
N THR A 391 -11.02 14.27 -25.10
CA THR A 391 -12.34 14.22 -24.48
C THR A 391 -12.38 12.91 -23.70
N PRO A 392 -12.77 12.94 -22.41
CA PRO A 392 -12.72 11.74 -21.58
C PRO A 392 -13.47 10.61 -22.27
N THR A 393 -12.77 9.51 -22.53
CA THR A 393 -13.40 8.24 -22.88
C THR A 393 -14.38 7.92 -21.73
N PRO A 394 -15.68 7.72 -22.02
CA PRO A 394 -16.64 7.34 -21.00
C PRO A 394 -16.10 6.12 -20.24
N ALA A 395 -16.17 6.19 -18.91
CA ALA A 395 -15.96 5.04 -18.04
C ALA A 395 -16.77 3.84 -18.58
N PRO A 396 -16.29 2.59 -18.42
CA PRO A 396 -17.08 1.41 -18.81
C PRO A 396 -18.46 1.58 -18.21
N THR A 397 -19.47 1.63 -19.08
CA THR A 397 -20.86 1.81 -18.67
C THR A 397 -21.14 0.79 -17.57
N PRO A 398 -21.44 1.22 -16.34
CA PRO A 398 -21.91 0.30 -15.31
C PRO A 398 -23.04 -0.51 -15.93
N ALA A 399 -23.10 -1.82 -15.67
CA ALA A 399 -24.27 -2.60 -16.02
C ALA A 399 -25.51 -1.78 -15.63
N PRO A 400 -26.52 -1.63 -16.52
CA PRO A 400 -27.58 -0.64 -16.36
C PRO A 400 -28.17 -0.74 -14.96
N THR A 401 -27.87 0.24 -14.11
CA THR A 401 -28.46 0.34 -12.78
C THR A 401 -29.95 0.55 -13.02
N LEU A 402 -30.78 -0.40 -12.56
CA LEU A 402 -32.23 -0.32 -12.72
C LEU A 402 -32.73 0.99 -12.10
N ASP A 403 -33.26 1.89 -12.94
CA ASP A 403 -33.83 3.15 -12.49
C ASP A 403 -35.20 2.88 -11.86
N GLY A 404 -35.19 2.69 -10.54
CA GLY A 404 -36.39 2.45 -9.75
C GLY A 404 -37.44 3.56 -9.85
N ALA A 405 -37.04 4.81 -10.11
CA ALA A 405 -37.96 5.93 -10.26
C ALA A 405 -38.66 5.92 -11.63
N ALA A 406 -37.93 5.59 -12.70
CA ALA A 406 -38.50 5.38 -14.02
C ALA A 406 -39.42 4.15 -14.05
N LEU A 407 -38.99 3.06 -13.41
CA LEU A 407 -39.80 1.84 -13.25
C LEU A 407 -41.08 2.12 -12.46
N TYR A 408 -41.00 2.87 -11.37
CA TYR A 408 -42.17 3.29 -10.60
C TYR A 408 -43.10 4.17 -11.44
N THR A 409 -42.57 5.16 -12.15
CA THR A 409 -43.38 6.09 -12.96
C THR A 409 -44.15 5.34 -14.05
N THR A 410 -43.46 4.41 -14.73
CA THR A 410 -44.02 3.61 -15.83
C THR A 410 -45.08 2.62 -15.34
N ASN A 411 -44.81 1.92 -14.24
CA ASN A 411 -45.60 0.76 -13.83
C ASN A 411 -46.58 1.03 -12.67
N CYS A 412 -46.32 2.05 -11.85
CA CYS A 412 -47.04 2.28 -10.59
C CYS A 412 -47.67 3.69 -10.52
N GLY A 413 -47.04 4.69 -11.13
CA GLY A 413 -47.37 6.10 -10.97
C GLY A 413 -48.78 6.47 -11.44
N ARG A 414 -49.31 5.77 -12.45
CA ARG A 414 -50.66 6.00 -12.98
C ARG A 414 -51.76 5.77 -11.94
N CYS A 415 -51.57 4.83 -11.00
CA CYS A 415 -52.56 4.48 -9.99
C CYS A 415 -52.20 5.00 -8.59
N HIS A 416 -50.91 5.13 -8.28
CA HIS A 416 -50.43 5.53 -6.95
C HIS A 416 -49.97 6.98 -6.86
N GLY A 417 -50.09 7.74 -7.95
CA GLY A 417 -49.58 9.11 -8.05
C GLY A 417 -48.06 9.14 -8.25
N SER A 418 -47.53 10.36 -8.43
CA SER A 418 -46.10 10.57 -8.65
C SER A 418 -45.25 9.96 -7.53
N LEU A 419 -43.99 9.61 -7.80
CA LEU A 419 -43.10 9.07 -6.78
C LEU A 419 -42.95 10.02 -5.58
N ALA A 420 -42.99 11.33 -5.83
CA ALA A 420 -42.91 12.36 -4.78
C ALA A 420 -44.16 12.35 -3.87
N THR A 421 -45.34 12.10 -4.41
CA THR A 421 -46.63 12.20 -3.69
C THR A 421 -47.29 10.86 -3.41
N SER A 422 -46.62 9.75 -3.70
CA SER A 422 -47.18 8.42 -3.60
C SER A 422 -47.61 8.07 -2.18
N GLY A 423 -48.87 7.64 -2.03
CA GLY A 423 -49.37 7.07 -0.77
C GLY A 423 -48.76 5.70 -0.42
N LYS A 424 -47.84 5.18 -1.24
CA LYS A 424 -47.11 3.92 -1.04
C LYS A 424 -45.63 4.11 -0.70
N ARG A 425 -45.23 5.35 -0.36
CA ARG A 425 -43.87 5.65 0.17
C ARG A 425 -43.54 4.79 1.39
N GLY A 426 -42.27 4.38 1.49
CA GLY A 426 -41.77 3.51 2.56
C GLY A 426 -42.20 2.04 2.46
N THR A 427 -42.88 1.62 1.38
CA THR A 427 -43.18 0.20 1.17
C THR A 427 -41.93 -0.60 0.80
N THR A 428 -41.90 -1.87 1.19
CA THR A 428 -40.77 -2.78 0.90
C THR A 428 -41.00 -3.61 -0.36
N ALA A 429 -39.93 -4.11 -0.96
CA ALA A 429 -40.00 -4.98 -2.15
C ALA A 429 -40.87 -6.22 -1.90
N ALA A 430 -40.77 -6.82 -0.71
CA ALA A 430 -41.59 -7.96 -0.32
C ALA A 430 -43.11 -7.63 -0.30
N LYS A 431 -43.48 -6.43 0.16
CA LYS A 431 -44.88 -5.99 0.16
C LYS A 431 -45.39 -5.71 -1.26
N ILE A 432 -44.55 -5.13 -2.12
CA ILE A 432 -44.88 -4.92 -3.54
C ILE A 432 -45.08 -6.27 -4.23
N GLN A 433 -44.15 -7.22 -4.04
CA GLN A 433 -44.24 -8.55 -4.64
C GLN A 433 -45.49 -9.30 -4.18
N THR A 434 -45.81 -9.24 -2.88
CA THR A 434 -47.02 -9.84 -2.32
C THR A 434 -48.28 -9.23 -2.93
N ALA A 435 -48.31 -7.91 -3.15
CA ALA A 435 -49.44 -7.26 -3.77
C ALA A 435 -49.62 -7.65 -5.25
N ILE A 436 -48.53 -7.78 -6.01
CA ILE A 436 -48.55 -8.28 -7.40
C ILE A 436 -49.07 -9.72 -7.44
N ASN A 437 -48.51 -10.60 -6.61
CA ASN A 437 -48.88 -12.02 -6.56
C ASN A 437 -50.35 -12.22 -6.18
N ASN A 438 -50.88 -11.39 -5.28
CA ASN A 438 -52.28 -11.45 -4.85
C ASN A 438 -53.22 -10.62 -5.73
N ASN A 439 -52.73 -10.06 -6.84
CA ASN A 439 -53.47 -9.15 -7.73
C ASN A 439 -54.19 -8.02 -6.96
N ALA A 440 -53.58 -7.53 -5.88
CA ALA A 440 -54.20 -6.54 -5.01
C ALA A 440 -54.44 -5.24 -5.77
N GLY A 441 -55.68 -4.77 -5.84
CA GLY A 441 -56.03 -3.54 -6.58
C GLY A 441 -55.74 -3.60 -8.09
N GLY A 442 -55.65 -4.80 -8.69
CA GLY A 442 -55.36 -4.98 -10.11
C GLY A 442 -53.87 -5.04 -10.47
N MET A 443 -52.97 -5.17 -9.50
CA MET A 443 -51.52 -5.19 -9.70
C MET A 443 -50.97 -6.47 -10.37
N GLY A 444 -51.79 -7.50 -10.61
CA GLY A 444 -51.36 -8.77 -11.18
C GLY A 444 -50.85 -8.68 -12.61
N SER A 445 -51.20 -7.62 -13.33
CA SER A 445 -50.64 -7.30 -14.66
C SER A 445 -49.15 -6.97 -14.64
N LEU A 446 -48.59 -6.66 -13.46
CA LEU A 446 -47.18 -6.37 -13.23
C LEU A 446 -46.37 -7.62 -12.84
N SER A 447 -46.95 -8.82 -12.96
CA SER A 447 -46.28 -10.10 -12.67
C SER A 447 -45.02 -10.37 -13.52
N ASN A 448 -44.85 -9.62 -14.62
CA ASN A 448 -43.67 -9.67 -15.47
C ASN A 448 -42.47 -8.87 -14.94
N LEU A 449 -42.65 -8.06 -13.88
CA LEU A 449 -41.52 -7.39 -13.23
C LEU A 449 -40.66 -8.41 -12.50
N THR A 450 -39.35 -8.36 -12.72
CA THR A 450 -38.37 -9.17 -12.02
C THR A 450 -38.24 -8.74 -10.56
N ALA A 451 -37.75 -9.64 -9.71
CA ALA A 451 -37.47 -9.32 -8.30
C ALA A 451 -36.51 -8.12 -8.14
N LEU A 452 -35.58 -7.94 -9.09
CA LEU A 452 -34.64 -6.82 -9.09
C LEU A 452 -35.31 -5.49 -9.45
N GLU A 453 -36.25 -5.48 -10.40
CA GLU A 453 -37.04 -4.30 -10.74
C GLU A 453 -37.98 -3.90 -9.60
N VAL A 454 -38.61 -4.88 -8.95
CA VAL A 454 -39.43 -4.66 -7.75
C VAL A 454 -38.59 -4.10 -6.61
N GLN A 455 -37.36 -4.59 -6.43
CA GLN A 455 -36.43 -4.06 -5.43
C GLN A 455 -35.99 -2.63 -5.76
N ALA A 456 -35.74 -2.31 -7.03
CA ALA A 456 -35.40 -0.94 -7.45
C ALA A 456 -36.55 0.04 -7.19
N ILE A 457 -37.80 -0.36 -7.49
CA ILE A 457 -39.00 0.43 -7.20
C ILE A 457 -39.16 0.68 -5.69
N ALA A 458 -38.94 -0.35 -4.86
CA ALA A 458 -39.02 -0.21 -3.40
C ALA A 458 -37.97 0.77 -2.86
N ASN A 459 -36.74 0.70 -3.38
CA ASN A 459 -35.66 1.63 -3.00
C ASN A 459 -36.04 3.08 -3.36
N ALA A 460 -36.64 3.31 -4.53
CA ALA A 460 -37.11 4.63 -4.96
C ALA A 460 -38.27 5.16 -4.08
N LEU A 461 -39.13 4.29 -3.57
CA LEU A 461 -40.20 4.64 -2.63
C LEU A 461 -39.70 4.88 -1.20
N GLY A 462 -38.49 4.41 -0.86
CA GLY A 462 -37.86 4.55 0.44
C GLY A 462 -37.11 5.86 0.67
N THR A 463 -36.81 6.64 -0.38
CA THR A 463 -36.11 7.93 -0.25
C THR A 463 -37.10 9.07 -0.02
N THR A 464 -37.02 9.72 1.14
CA THR A 464 -37.74 10.98 1.42
C THR A 464 -37.15 12.10 0.54
N PRO A 465 -37.96 12.89 -0.20
CA PRO A 465 -37.44 14.01 -0.95
C PRO A 465 -36.99 15.08 0.05
N THR A 466 -35.68 15.23 0.21
CA THR A 466 -35.10 16.45 0.74
C THR A 466 -35.41 17.58 -0.25
N PRO A 467 -35.91 18.76 0.20
CA PRO A 467 -36.21 19.86 -0.71
C PRO A 467 -34.97 20.25 -1.52
N THR A 468 -35.15 20.35 -2.83
CA THR A 468 -34.15 20.76 -3.80
C THR A 468 -33.56 22.12 -3.41
N PRO A 469 -32.25 22.24 -3.10
CA PRO A 469 -31.64 23.55 -2.92
C PRO A 469 -31.63 24.31 -4.26
N THR A 470 -32.06 25.57 -4.20
CA THR A 470 -31.90 26.59 -5.25
C THR A 470 -30.48 26.54 -5.85
N PRO A 471 -30.31 26.63 -7.18
CA PRO A 471 -28.98 26.54 -7.81
C PRO A 471 -28.04 27.60 -7.23
N THR A 472 -27.14 27.13 -6.40
CA THR A 472 -25.96 27.88 -5.98
C THR A 472 -24.97 27.81 -7.15
N PRO A 473 -24.34 28.94 -7.55
CA PRO A 473 -23.44 28.96 -8.70
C PRO A 473 -22.39 27.84 -8.56
N THR A 474 -22.27 27.07 -9.64
CA THR A 474 -21.32 25.96 -9.79
C THR A 474 -19.95 26.37 -9.24
N PRO A 475 -19.37 25.65 -8.24
CA PRO A 475 -17.98 25.86 -7.91
C PRO A 475 -17.16 25.54 -9.16
N THR A 476 -16.46 26.56 -9.64
CA THR A 476 -15.38 26.44 -10.64
C THR A 476 -14.53 25.22 -10.30
N PRO A 477 -14.20 24.35 -11.26
CA PRO A 477 -13.39 23.17 -10.99
C PRO A 477 -12.15 23.59 -10.20
N THR A 478 -11.97 23.00 -9.03
CA THR A 478 -10.72 23.10 -8.29
C THR A 478 -9.61 22.72 -9.26
N PRO A 479 -8.61 23.59 -9.49
CA PRO A 479 -7.56 23.28 -10.45
C PRO A 479 -6.92 21.97 -10.03
N THR A 480 -6.95 20.98 -10.93
CA THR A 480 -5.99 19.88 -10.92
C THR A 480 -4.62 20.48 -10.61
N PRO A 481 -3.85 19.99 -9.62
CA PRO A 481 -2.57 20.57 -9.28
C PRO A 481 -1.73 20.64 -10.56
N THR A 482 -1.51 21.84 -11.04
CA THR A 482 -0.54 22.12 -12.10
C THR A 482 0.77 21.48 -11.63
N PRO A 483 1.48 20.71 -12.47
CA PRO A 483 2.78 20.17 -12.09
C PRO A 483 3.59 21.31 -11.48
N THR A 484 3.90 21.20 -10.19
CA THR A 484 4.58 22.25 -9.46
C THR A 484 5.97 22.35 -10.07
N VAL A 485 6.22 23.46 -10.77
CA VAL A 485 7.50 23.73 -11.40
C VAL A 485 8.50 23.96 -10.27
N ASP A 486 9.41 23.00 -10.05
CA ASP A 486 10.42 23.07 -9.00
C ASP A 486 11.47 24.14 -9.34
N GLY A 487 11.25 25.33 -8.79
CA GLY A 487 12.14 26.48 -8.97
C GLY A 487 13.54 26.28 -8.39
N ALA A 488 13.70 25.43 -7.37
CA ALA A 488 15.00 25.14 -6.77
C ALA A 488 15.84 24.21 -7.65
N ALA A 489 15.21 23.19 -8.24
CA ALA A 489 15.85 22.33 -9.24
C ALA A 489 16.20 23.13 -10.51
N LEU A 490 15.29 23.99 -10.98
CA LEU A 490 15.55 24.87 -12.13
C LEU A 490 16.70 25.84 -11.87
N TYR A 491 16.75 26.46 -10.69
CA TYR A 491 17.85 27.33 -10.32
C TYR A 491 19.18 26.56 -10.28
N THR A 492 19.19 25.37 -9.69
CA THR A 492 20.40 24.53 -9.59
C THR A 492 20.94 24.17 -10.97
N ASN A 493 20.05 23.76 -11.88
CA ASN A 493 20.43 23.30 -13.22
C ASN A 493 20.82 24.45 -14.17
N ASN A 494 20.25 25.64 -14.01
CA ASN A 494 20.40 26.72 -14.99
C ASN A 494 21.16 27.95 -14.47
N CYS A 495 21.31 28.11 -13.16
CA CYS A 495 21.87 29.33 -12.55
C CYS A 495 22.98 29.05 -11.53
N GLY A 496 22.91 27.92 -10.80
CA GLY A 496 23.78 27.61 -9.67
C GLY A 496 25.27 27.52 -10.03
N GLY A 497 25.59 27.06 -11.25
CA GLY A 497 26.97 26.96 -11.72
C GLY A 497 27.73 28.29 -11.78
N CYS A 498 27.02 29.42 -11.96
CA CYS A 498 27.62 30.75 -12.04
C CYS A 498 27.28 31.64 -10.82
N HIS A 499 26.15 31.40 -10.16
CA HIS A 499 25.64 32.27 -9.08
C HIS A 499 25.71 31.64 -7.68
N GLY A 500 26.34 30.46 -7.57
CA GLY A 500 26.46 29.71 -6.32
C GLY A 500 25.20 28.94 -5.96
N ALA A 501 25.25 28.15 -4.88
CA ALA A 501 24.08 27.42 -4.40
C ALA A 501 22.92 28.36 -4.04
N LEU A 502 21.68 27.90 -4.23
CA LEU A 502 20.48 28.72 -4.01
C LEU A 502 20.47 29.41 -2.63
N ALA A 503 20.87 28.68 -1.58
CA ALA A 503 20.91 29.16 -0.21
C ALA A 503 21.91 30.31 0.02
N THR A 504 23.01 30.33 -0.74
CA THR A 504 24.12 31.29 -0.59
C THR A 504 24.27 32.20 -1.80
N SER A 505 23.31 32.19 -2.72
CA SER A 505 23.47 32.91 -3.98
C SER A 505 23.59 34.42 -3.76
N GLY A 506 24.55 35.05 -4.45
CA GLY A 506 24.64 36.51 -4.52
C GLY A 506 23.48 37.18 -5.27
N LYS A 507 22.50 36.40 -5.77
CA LYS A 507 21.30 36.88 -6.47
C LYS A 507 20.01 36.62 -5.70
N ARG A 508 20.07 36.29 -4.41
CA ARG A 508 18.87 36.17 -3.55
C ARG A 508 18.07 37.47 -3.54
N GLY A 509 16.74 37.34 -3.46
CA GLY A 509 15.80 38.45 -3.52
C GLY A 509 15.64 39.11 -4.90
N THR A 510 16.23 38.56 -5.97
CA THR A 510 15.99 39.06 -7.33
C THR A 510 14.59 38.68 -7.82
N THR A 511 13.95 39.58 -8.56
CA THR A 511 12.59 39.38 -9.07
C THR A 511 12.60 38.72 -10.45
N ALA A 512 11.51 38.04 -10.82
CA ALA A 512 11.35 37.42 -12.13
C ALA A 512 11.55 38.41 -13.28
N ALA A 513 11.05 39.65 -13.14
CA ALA A 513 11.26 40.71 -14.11
C ALA A 513 12.75 41.06 -14.35
N LYS A 514 13.55 41.08 -13.27
CA LYS A 514 15.00 41.33 -13.35
C LYS A 514 15.73 40.15 -13.97
N ILE A 515 15.32 38.91 -13.66
CA ILE A 515 15.87 37.70 -14.30
C ILE A 515 15.57 37.72 -15.79
N GLN A 516 14.32 37.98 -16.18
CA GLN A 516 13.91 38.03 -17.58
C GLN A 516 14.64 39.13 -18.36
N SER A 517 14.80 40.30 -17.75
CA SER A 517 15.58 41.40 -18.35
C SER A 517 17.05 41.06 -18.49
N ALA A 518 17.65 40.31 -17.55
CA ALA A 518 19.03 39.86 -17.67
C ALA A 518 19.21 38.84 -18.80
N ILE A 519 18.28 37.90 -18.96
CA ILE A 519 18.26 36.93 -20.07
C ILE A 519 18.10 37.65 -21.41
N ASN A 520 17.11 38.55 -21.52
CA ASN A 520 16.82 39.28 -22.75
C ASN A 520 17.98 40.19 -23.19
N ASN A 521 18.68 40.80 -22.23
CA ASN A 521 19.83 41.66 -22.50
C ASN A 521 21.16 40.89 -22.55
N ASN A 522 21.12 39.55 -22.48
CA ASN A 522 22.31 38.69 -22.40
C ASN A 522 23.33 39.15 -21.33
N ALA A 523 22.84 39.69 -20.21
CA ALA A 523 23.69 40.26 -19.18
C ALA A 523 24.54 39.15 -18.55
N GLY A 524 25.86 39.29 -18.58
CA GLY A 524 26.77 38.26 -18.05
C GLY A 524 26.70 36.91 -18.78
N GLY A 525 26.20 36.86 -20.02
CA GLY A 525 26.08 35.63 -20.81
C GLY A 525 24.79 34.83 -20.61
N MET A 526 23.79 35.40 -19.93
CA MET A 526 22.52 34.72 -19.61
C MET A 526 21.58 34.47 -20.82
N GLY A 527 21.91 34.94 -22.02
CA GLY A 527 21.05 34.83 -23.21
C GLY A 527 20.85 33.40 -23.72
N SER A 528 21.72 32.45 -23.33
CA SER A 528 21.54 31.02 -23.60
C SER A 528 20.32 30.41 -22.89
N LEU A 529 19.80 31.09 -21.86
CA LEU A 529 18.64 30.68 -21.08
C LEU A 529 17.32 31.26 -21.64
N SER A 530 17.33 31.81 -22.86
CA SER A 530 16.15 32.34 -23.54
C SER A 530 15.05 31.31 -23.80
N SER A 531 15.35 30.01 -23.66
CA SER A 531 14.40 28.91 -23.71
C SER A 531 13.58 28.71 -22.43
N LEU A 532 13.95 29.35 -21.32
CA LEU A 532 13.17 29.31 -20.08
C LEU A 532 11.86 30.09 -20.27
N THR A 533 10.75 29.43 -19.92
CA THR A 533 9.42 30.06 -19.96
C THR A 533 9.26 31.07 -18.83
N ALA A 534 8.34 32.03 -19.00
CA ALA A 534 8.01 33.01 -17.96
C ALA A 534 7.63 32.35 -16.62
N THR A 535 6.95 31.20 -16.66
CA THR A 535 6.57 30.42 -15.47
C THR A 535 7.79 29.80 -14.78
N GLN A 536 8.76 29.28 -15.54
CA GLN A 536 10.01 28.76 -14.97
C GLN A 536 10.87 29.87 -14.36
N VAL A 537 10.93 31.03 -15.02
CA VAL A 537 11.63 32.22 -14.50
C VAL A 537 10.97 32.74 -13.21
N GLN A 538 9.63 32.69 -13.13
CA GLN A 538 8.89 33.04 -11.93
C GLN A 538 9.18 32.07 -10.77
N ALA A 539 9.16 30.75 -11.01
CA ALA A 539 9.45 29.75 -9.99
C ALA A 539 10.89 29.88 -9.42
N ILE A 540 11.85 30.21 -10.28
CA ILE A 540 13.24 30.51 -9.87
C ILE A 540 13.28 31.77 -8.97
N ALA A 541 12.55 32.83 -9.33
CA ALA A 541 12.50 34.06 -8.54
C ALA A 541 11.85 33.85 -7.17
N ASP A 542 10.79 33.05 -7.10
CA ASP A 542 10.10 32.72 -5.85
C ASP A 542 11.04 31.94 -4.92
N SER A 543 11.81 31.00 -5.47
CA SER A 543 12.82 30.23 -4.74
C SER A 543 13.94 31.12 -4.18
N LEU A 544 14.37 32.11 -4.96
CA LEU A 544 15.37 33.11 -4.54
C LEU A 544 14.85 34.12 -3.51
N SER A 545 13.52 34.27 -3.41
CA SER A 545 12.86 35.22 -2.50
C SER A 545 12.52 34.63 -1.13
N SER A 546 12.57 33.30 -0.97
CA SER A 546 12.33 32.66 0.33
C SER A 546 13.44 33.03 1.34
N THR A 547 13.07 33.63 2.47
CA THR A 547 13.96 34.02 3.58
C THR A 547 13.79 33.16 4.84
N ALA A 548 13.08 32.04 4.76
CA ALA A 548 12.90 31.14 5.90
C ALA A 548 14.19 30.35 6.22
N PRO A 549 14.60 30.22 7.50
CA PRO A 549 15.63 29.25 7.90
C PRO A 549 15.14 27.83 7.58
N ALA A 550 15.99 27.05 6.91
CA ALA A 550 15.61 25.72 6.41
C ALA A 550 15.31 24.72 7.55
N PRO A 551 14.32 23.82 7.39
CA PRO A 551 14.19 22.63 8.21
C PRO A 551 15.48 21.79 8.14
N ALA A 552 15.89 21.21 9.27
CA ALA A 552 17.07 20.36 9.34
C ALA A 552 16.99 19.20 8.33
N PRO A 553 18.04 18.96 7.51
CA PRO A 553 18.04 17.84 6.57
C PRO A 553 18.02 16.51 7.32
N ALA A 554 17.27 15.55 6.76
CA ALA A 554 17.23 14.16 7.24
C ALA A 554 18.64 13.54 7.33
N PRO A 555 18.88 12.55 8.21
CA PRO A 555 20.20 11.98 8.41
C PRO A 555 20.76 11.45 7.08
N ALA A 556 21.86 12.04 6.63
CA ALA A 556 22.56 11.57 5.45
C ALA A 556 23.23 10.23 5.78
N ASP A 557 22.97 9.21 4.96
CA ASP A 557 23.66 7.93 5.04
C ASP A 557 25.18 8.16 4.88
N GLY A 558 25.91 7.97 5.98
CA GLY A 558 27.35 8.17 6.06
C GLY A 558 28.14 7.28 5.10
N ALA A 559 27.61 6.09 4.78
CA ALA A 559 28.24 5.18 3.82
C ALA A 559 28.19 5.74 2.39
N SER A 560 27.05 6.31 2.00
CA SER A 560 26.87 6.98 0.70
C SER A 560 27.72 8.25 0.57
N LEU A 561 27.82 9.05 1.64
CA LEU A 561 28.70 10.21 1.68
C LEU A 561 30.18 9.81 1.54
N TYR A 562 30.61 8.80 2.28
CA TYR A 562 31.97 8.29 2.20
C TYR A 562 32.30 7.77 0.80
N ALA A 563 31.40 6.97 0.20
CA ALA A 563 31.58 6.45 -1.16
C ALA A 563 31.70 7.57 -2.21
N THR A 564 30.95 8.66 -2.03
CA THR A 564 30.91 9.80 -2.95
C THR A 564 32.16 10.69 -2.85
N TYR A 565 32.61 10.97 -1.62
CA TYR A 565 33.62 12.01 -1.38
C TYR A 565 35.00 11.48 -1.00
N CYS A 566 35.09 10.26 -0.47
CA CYS A 566 36.33 9.72 0.10
C CYS A 566 36.79 8.43 -0.61
N GLY A 567 35.85 7.60 -1.04
CA GLY A 567 36.13 6.22 -1.46
C GLY A 567 36.98 6.07 -2.72
N SER A 568 36.99 7.09 -3.60
CA SER A 568 37.84 7.08 -4.80
C SER A 568 39.34 7.13 -4.49
N CYS A 569 39.72 7.69 -3.34
CA CYS A 569 41.12 7.85 -2.93
C CYS A 569 41.50 6.93 -1.77
N HIS A 570 40.56 6.70 -0.85
CA HIS A 570 40.79 5.98 0.40
C HIS A 570 40.29 4.52 0.37
N GLY A 571 39.80 4.05 -0.78
CA GLY A 571 39.25 2.70 -0.94
C GLY A 571 37.78 2.59 -0.51
N THR A 572 37.21 1.40 -0.63
CA THR A 572 35.83 1.15 -0.18
C THR A 572 35.73 1.26 1.34
N LEU A 573 34.55 1.62 1.86
CA LEU A 573 34.33 1.80 3.31
C LEU A 573 34.86 0.63 4.17
N THR A 574 34.65 -0.61 3.73
CA THR A 574 35.09 -1.83 4.43
C THR A 574 36.58 -2.15 4.34
N ARG A 575 37.34 -1.42 3.51
CA ARG A 575 38.79 -1.62 3.30
C ARG A 575 39.53 -0.28 3.27
N SER A 576 38.98 0.72 3.96
CA SER A 576 39.53 2.06 3.89
C SER A 576 40.87 2.16 4.62
N ASP A 577 41.82 2.89 4.05
CA ASP A 577 43.06 3.29 4.71
C ASP A 577 42.85 4.34 5.84
N VAL A 578 41.65 4.90 5.96
CA VAL A 578 41.23 5.84 7.01
C VAL A 578 40.12 5.28 7.92
N GLN A 579 40.00 3.95 8.02
CA GLN A 579 39.02 3.29 8.87
C GLN A 579 39.15 3.72 10.36
N GLY A 580 38.02 3.96 11.02
CA GLY A 580 37.96 4.46 12.41
C GLY A 580 38.39 5.91 12.64
N ALA A 581 38.54 6.74 11.59
CA ALA A 581 38.86 8.15 11.74
C ALA A 581 37.73 8.95 12.40
N SER A 582 38.04 9.70 13.45
CA SER A 582 37.05 10.56 14.11
C SER A 582 36.65 11.77 13.25
N ALA A 583 35.45 12.31 13.47
CA ALA A 583 34.97 13.50 12.78
C ALA A 583 35.93 14.70 12.90
N SER A 584 36.54 14.88 14.07
CA SER A 584 37.55 15.93 14.29
C SER A 584 38.83 15.70 13.50
N LYS A 585 39.27 14.45 13.37
CA LYS A 585 40.43 14.08 12.55
C LYS A 585 40.15 14.32 11.07
N ILE A 586 39.00 13.87 10.58
CA ILE A 586 38.56 14.09 9.19
C ILE A 586 38.48 15.59 8.87
N GLN A 587 37.87 16.39 9.76
CA GLN A 587 37.80 17.84 9.60
C GLN A 587 39.19 18.49 9.53
N SER A 588 40.12 18.07 10.40
CA SER A 588 41.48 18.62 10.43
C SER A 588 42.27 18.30 9.15
N GLU A 589 42.08 17.10 8.59
CA GLU A 589 42.76 16.70 7.35
C GLU A 589 42.16 17.38 6.12
N ILE A 590 40.83 17.55 6.06
CA ILE A 590 40.17 18.34 4.99
C ILE A 590 40.68 19.78 4.95
N SER A 591 40.96 20.38 6.12
CA SER A 591 41.48 21.75 6.21
C SER A 591 43.00 21.85 6.08
N GLY A 592 43.74 20.77 6.34
CA GLY A 592 45.21 20.76 6.37
C GLY A 592 45.88 20.17 5.13
N THR A 593 45.19 19.30 4.40
CA THR A 593 45.75 18.55 3.26
C THR A 593 45.26 19.14 1.94
N ARG A 594 46.19 19.67 1.13
CA ARG A 594 45.87 20.36 -0.13
C ARG A 594 45.01 19.53 -1.10
N GLN A 595 45.21 18.22 -1.15
CA GLN A 595 44.46 17.30 -1.99
C GLN A 595 43.00 17.10 -1.52
N MET A 596 42.68 17.43 -0.26
CA MET A 596 41.35 17.32 0.33
C MET A 596 40.60 18.66 0.40
N ASN A 597 41.23 19.77 -0.02
CA ASN A 597 40.64 21.11 0.04
C ASN A 597 39.33 21.24 -0.75
N SER A 598 39.13 20.43 -1.80
CA SER A 598 37.87 20.37 -2.57
C SER A 598 36.69 19.86 -1.74
N LEU A 599 36.95 19.20 -0.60
CA LEU A 599 35.97 18.68 0.33
C LEU A 599 35.66 19.65 1.47
N SER A 600 36.24 20.85 1.48
CA SER A 600 35.97 21.90 2.49
C SER A 600 34.51 22.37 2.54
N GLY A 601 33.71 21.99 1.53
CA GLY A 601 32.26 22.21 1.49
C GLY A 601 31.44 21.18 2.28
N LEU A 602 32.04 20.11 2.81
CA LEU A 602 31.32 19.17 3.67
C LEU A 602 30.99 19.81 5.02
N THR A 603 29.73 19.70 5.43
CA THR A 603 29.26 20.20 6.72
C THR A 603 29.74 19.32 7.88
N SER A 604 29.80 19.88 9.09
CA SER A 604 30.13 19.12 10.30
C SER A 604 29.22 17.90 10.51
N THR A 605 27.94 18.01 10.13
CA THR A 605 26.98 16.89 10.20
C THR A 605 27.30 15.79 9.19
N GLN A 606 27.69 16.14 7.96
CA GLN A 606 28.11 15.15 6.96
C GLN A 606 29.43 14.48 7.34
N ILE A 607 30.38 15.25 7.90
CA ILE A 607 31.65 14.72 8.39
C ILE A 607 31.42 13.79 9.58
N GLN A 608 30.49 14.11 10.47
CA GLN A 608 30.10 13.23 11.57
C GLN A 608 29.41 11.94 11.08
N ALA A 609 28.56 12.04 10.05
CA ALA A 609 27.94 10.86 9.44
C ALA A 609 28.97 9.95 8.77
N ILE A 610 29.96 10.52 8.05
CA ILE A 610 31.08 9.78 7.47
C ILE A 610 31.92 9.11 8.56
N ALA A 611 32.22 9.82 9.65
CA ALA A 611 32.99 9.28 10.79
C ALA A 611 32.26 8.12 11.49
N ASN A 612 30.93 8.16 11.55
CA ASN A 612 30.13 7.06 12.13
C ASN A 612 30.07 5.82 11.22
N ALA A 613 30.35 5.99 9.92
CA ALA A 613 30.35 4.90 8.94
C ALA A 613 31.72 4.24 8.77
N LEU A 614 32.81 4.96 9.10
CA LEU A 614 34.21 4.50 9.11
C LEU A 614 34.55 3.72 10.38
#